data_AF-A0A8C1A875-F1
#
_entry.id   AF-A0A8C1A875-F1
#
_cell.length_a   1.000
_cell.length_b   1.000
_cell.length_c   1.000
_cell.angle_alpha   90.00
_cell.angle_beta   90.00
_cell.angle_gamma   90.00
#
_symmetry.space_group_name_H-M   'P 1'
#
loop_
_entity.id
_entity.type
_entity.pdbx_description
1 polymer ?
#
loop_
_entity_poly.entity_id
_entity_poly.type
_entity_poly.pdbx_seq_one_letter_code
_entity_poly.pdbx_strand_id
1 'polypeptide(L)'
;IIIIIIILILLLLLIDFILKNFNVELLLPLLCLYLGEALKCYTCMGSTDEDCNRQGSKTCPSYSDACAVVRGHGSGVMKSCSYKSFCSQANSQGYRAPGVKVHCCYSDDCNVAGHATRISTGFSFLLGLLLFVWHLLSN
;
A
#
# COMPACT_ATOMS: atom_id res chain seq x y z
N ILE A 1 1.57 -11.40 -32.59
CA ILE A 1 0.88 -10.23 -33.19
C ILE A 1 -0.63 -10.46 -33.24
N ILE A 2 -1.12 -11.47 -33.96
CA ILE A 2 -2.56 -11.77 -34.05
C ILE A 2 -3.21 -12.03 -32.69
N ILE A 3 -2.57 -12.84 -31.82
CA ILE A 3 -3.06 -13.11 -30.46
C ILE A 3 -3.13 -11.82 -29.62
N ILE A 4 -2.14 -10.94 -29.74
CA ILE A 4 -2.11 -9.67 -29.01
C ILE A 4 -3.25 -8.75 -29.47
N ILE A 5 -3.51 -8.69 -30.78
CA ILE A 5 -4.61 -7.93 -31.36
C ILE A 5 -5.97 -8.48 -30.87
N ILE A 6 -6.14 -9.80 -30.85
CA ILE A 6 -7.37 -10.44 -30.36
C ILE A 6 -7.60 -10.12 -28.87
N ILE A 7 -6.55 -10.19 -28.04
CA ILE A 7 -6.64 -9.84 -26.62
C ILE A 7 -7.01 -8.37 -26.44
N LEU A 8 -6.41 -7.46 -27.23
CA LEU A 8 -6.69 -6.04 -27.15
C LEU A 8 -8.14 -5.71 -27.56
N ILE A 9 -8.65 -6.35 -28.62
CA ILE A 9 -10.03 -6.20 -29.07
C ILE A 9 -11.00 -6.72 -28.02
N LEU A 10 -10.74 -7.90 -27.43
CA LEU A 10 -11.55 -8.45 -26.34
C LEU A 10 -11.57 -7.52 -25.13
N LEU A 11 -10.43 -6.94 -24.76
CA LEU A 11 -10.32 -6.00 -23.64
C LEU A 11 -11.14 -4.73 -23.89
N LEU A 12 -11.06 -4.17 -25.10
CA LEU A 12 -11.83 -2.97 -25.49
C LEU A 12 -13.33 -3.24 -25.49
N LEU A 13 -13.77 -4.38 -26.06
CA LEU A 13 -15.19 -4.77 -26.05
C LEU A 13 -15.71 -5.02 -24.62
N LEU A 14 -14.87 -5.55 -23.74
CA LEU A 14 -15.22 -5.71 -22.33
C LEU A 14 -15.39 -4.36 -21.64
N ILE A 15 -14.49 -3.41 -21.88
CA ILE A 15 -14.55 -2.05 -21.35
C ILE A 15 -15.82 -1.34 -21.83
N ASP A 16 -16.15 -1.42 -23.13
CA ASP A 16 -17.37 -0.84 -23.70
C ASP A 16 -18.65 -1.47 -23.13
N PHE A 17 -18.65 -2.80 -22.93
CA PHE A 17 -19.76 -3.50 -22.32
C PHE A 17 -19.96 -3.07 -20.86
N ILE A 18 -18.87 -2.91 -20.10
CA ILE A 18 -18.90 -2.45 -18.71
C ILE A 18 -19.36 -0.98 -18.64
N LEU A 19 -18.84 -0.10 -19.50
CA LEU A 19 -19.24 1.32 -19.57
C LEU A 19 -20.72 1.52 -19.91
N LYS A 20 -21.31 0.61 -20.72
CA LYS A 20 -22.73 0.69 -21.11
C LYS A 20 -23.69 0.08 -20.08
N ASN A 21 -23.25 -0.93 -19.32
CA ASN A 21 -24.12 -1.66 -18.40
C ASN A 21 -23.99 -1.21 -16.94
N PHE A 22 -22.85 -0.66 -16.53
CA PHE A 22 -22.66 -0.11 -15.19
C PHE A 22 -22.83 1.41 -15.20
N ASN A 23 -23.75 1.92 -14.38
CA ASN A 23 -23.90 3.35 -14.14
C ASN A 23 -22.54 3.94 -13.73
N VAL A 24 -22.15 5.06 -14.35
CA VAL A 24 -20.87 5.74 -14.13
C VAL A 24 -20.61 6.03 -12.64
N GLU A 25 -21.67 6.22 -11.85
CA GLU A 25 -21.62 6.37 -10.38
C GLU A 25 -21.03 5.16 -9.64
N LEU A 26 -21.19 3.92 -10.15
CA LEU A 26 -20.62 2.71 -9.54
C LEU A 26 -19.22 2.38 -10.09
N LEU A 27 -18.88 2.88 -11.28
CA LEU A 27 -17.59 2.64 -11.92
C LEU A 27 -16.45 3.44 -11.28
N LEU A 28 -16.73 4.68 -10.86
CA LEU A 28 -15.77 5.57 -10.21
C LEU A 28 -15.19 5.00 -8.89
N PRO A 29 -16.00 4.51 -7.93
CA PRO A 29 -15.46 3.94 -6.69
C PRO A 29 -14.72 2.62 -6.93
N LEU A 30 -15.14 1.79 -7.89
CA LEU A 30 -14.41 0.57 -8.28
C LEU A 30 -13.05 0.90 -8.90
N LEU A 31 -12.98 1.93 -9.74
CA LEU A 31 -11.74 2.37 -10.36
C LEU A 31 -10.78 2.97 -9.31
N CYS A 32 -11.29 3.73 -8.34
CA CYS A 32 -10.50 4.23 -7.21
C CYS A 32 -10.00 3.10 -6.29
N LEU A 33 -10.77 2.02 -6.12
CA LEU A 33 -10.33 0.81 -5.40
C LEU A 33 -9.22 0.06 -6.15
N TYR A 34 -9.22 0.13 -7.49
CA TYR A 34 -8.25 -0.56 -8.34
C TYR A 34 -6.97 0.27 -8.60
N LEU A 35 -7.12 1.58 -8.71
CA LEU A 35 -6.03 2.57 -8.72
C LEU A 35 -5.63 2.85 -7.27
N GLY A 36 -5.05 1.85 -6.59
CA GLY A 36 -4.55 2.03 -5.23
C GLY A 36 -3.71 3.31 -5.14
N GLU A 37 -4.05 4.19 -4.19
CA GLU A 37 -3.23 5.38 -3.94
C GLU A 37 -1.79 4.95 -3.68
N ALA A 38 -0.84 5.72 -4.22
CA ALA A 38 0.57 5.45 -3.99
C ALA A 38 0.87 5.60 -2.49
N LEU A 39 1.38 4.51 -1.89
CA LEU A 39 1.69 4.39 -0.46
C LEU A 39 2.45 5.61 0.04
N LYS A 40 2.08 6.17 1.19
CA LYS A 40 2.81 7.26 1.85
C LYS A 40 3.58 6.73 3.05
N CYS A 41 4.83 7.16 3.19
CA CYS A 41 5.68 6.78 4.31
C CYS A 41 6.50 7.98 4.78
N TYR A 42 6.92 7.95 6.05
CA TYR A 42 8.00 8.83 6.52
C TYR A 42 9.32 8.43 5.86
N THR A 43 10.00 9.41 5.27
CA THR A 43 11.32 9.25 4.66
C THR A 43 12.29 10.24 5.28
N CYS A 44 13.09 9.77 6.24
CA CYS A 44 13.89 10.66 7.08
C CYS A 44 15.04 9.90 7.75
N MET A 45 16.02 10.65 8.21
CA MET A 45 17.06 10.18 9.12
C MET A 45 17.09 11.12 10.31
N GLY A 46 17.14 10.58 11.51
CA GLY A 46 17.11 11.35 12.74
C GLY A 46 17.70 10.60 13.92
N SER A 47 17.88 11.31 15.03
CA SER A 47 18.39 10.71 16.28
C SER A 47 17.30 10.14 17.18
N THR A 48 16.03 10.40 16.86
CA THR A 48 14.84 9.79 17.47
C THR A 48 13.73 9.68 16.41
N ASP A 49 12.66 8.96 16.74
CA ASP A 49 11.47 8.88 15.88
C ASP A 49 10.81 10.26 15.70
N GLU A 50 10.78 11.10 16.74
CA GLU A 50 10.16 12.43 16.71
C GLU A 50 10.92 13.41 15.82
N ASP A 51 12.26 13.40 15.92
CA ASP A 51 13.14 14.22 15.08
C ASP A 51 12.99 13.84 13.59
N CYS A 52 12.91 12.54 13.32
CA CYS A 52 12.63 12.02 11.98
C CYS A 52 11.23 12.45 11.49
N ASN A 53 10.20 12.28 12.32
CA ASN A 53 8.80 12.54 11.97
C ASN A 53 8.53 14.02 11.66
N ARG A 54 9.29 14.96 12.23
CA ARG A 54 9.16 16.39 11.90
C ARG A 54 9.45 16.71 10.42
N GLN A 55 10.18 15.83 9.73
CA GLN A 55 10.48 16.00 8.29
C GLN A 55 9.27 15.66 7.39
N GLY A 56 8.25 15.02 7.96
CA GLY A 56 6.99 14.69 7.28
C GLY A 56 7.08 13.44 6.41
N SER A 57 5.91 13.01 5.92
CA SER A 57 5.77 11.88 5.00
C SER A 57 5.84 12.29 3.53
N LYS A 58 6.20 11.32 2.70
CA LYS A 58 6.30 11.46 1.24
C LYS A 58 5.58 10.29 0.56
N THR A 59 5.03 10.58 -0.61
CA THR A 59 4.48 9.54 -1.49
C THR A 59 5.63 8.66 -2.00
N CYS A 60 5.49 7.36 -1.80
CA CYS A 60 6.42 6.37 -2.28
C CYS A 60 6.30 6.17 -3.80
N PRO A 61 7.39 5.76 -4.46
CA PRO A 61 7.33 5.40 -5.86
C PRO A 61 6.45 4.15 -6.06
N SER A 62 5.88 4.01 -7.25
CA SER A 62 4.91 2.96 -7.60
C SER A 62 5.42 1.52 -7.43
N TYR A 63 6.74 1.31 -7.37
CA TYR A 63 7.34 0.00 -7.13
C TYR A 63 7.51 -0.35 -5.64
N SER A 64 7.28 0.60 -4.73
CA SER A 64 7.43 0.41 -3.29
C SER A 64 6.08 0.10 -2.65
N ASP A 65 5.99 -1.07 -2.03
CA ASP A 65 4.77 -1.58 -1.40
C ASP A 65 4.87 -1.66 0.14
N ALA A 66 5.95 -1.18 0.74
CA ALA A 66 6.15 -1.20 2.19
C ALA A 66 6.81 0.09 2.71
N CYS A 67 6.54 0.44 3.96
CA CYS A 67 7.37 1.36 4.73
C CYS A 67 8.35 0.57 5.60
N ALA A 68 9.58 1.06 5.73
CA ALA A 68 10.60 0.48 6.60
C ALA A 68 11.08 1.49 7.65
N VAL A 69 11.40 0.97 8.84
CA VAL A 69 12.10 1.68 9.92
C VAL A 69 13.34 0.89 10.27
N VAL A 70 14.50 1.50 10.10
CA VAL A 70 15.81 0.95 10.43
C VAL A 70 16.31 1.65 11.70
N ARG A 71 16.60 0.87 12.73
CA ARG A 71 17.19 1.34 14.00
C ARG A 71 18.59 0.79 14.13
N GLY A 72 19.56 1.68 14.27
CA GLY A 72 20.96 1.31 14.46
C GLY A 72 21.24 0.82 15.89
N HIS A 73 22.51 0.49 16.15
CA HIS A 73 22.98 0.12 17.50
C HIS A 73 22.95 1.32 18.48
N GLY A 74 22.93 2.55 17.97
CA GLY A 74 22.71 3.79 18.74
C GLY A 74 21.26 4.30 18.65
N SER A 75 21.04 5.58 18.93
CA SER A 75 19.72 6.21 18.83
C SER A 75 19.27 6.53 17.40
N GLY A 76 20.11 6.26 16.39
CA GLY A 76 19.81 6.57 14.99
C GLY A 76 18.59 5.82 14.46
N VAL A 77 17.63 6.58 13.93
CA VAL A 77 16.42 6.10 13.26
C VAL A 77 16.46 6.56 11.80
N MET A 78 16.23 5.62 10.89
CA MET A 78 16.06 5.91 9.48
C MET A 78 14.74 5.30 9.00
N LYS A 79 13.91 6.11 8.34
CA LYS A 79 12.61 5.70 7.79
C LYS A 79 12.65 5.86 6.27
N SER A 80 12.06 4.91 5.55
CA SER A 80 12.08 4.94 4.08
C SER A 80 10.93 4.13 3.48
N CYS A 81 10.62 4.41 2.21
CA CYS A 81 9.86 3.50 1.36
C CYS A 81 10.73 2.28 1.03
N SER A 82 10.12 1.11 1.01
CA SER A 82 10.77 -0.17 0.78
C SER A 82 9.84 -1.12 0.03
N TYR A 83 10.31 -2.36 -0.14
CA TYR A 83 9.60 -3.39 -0.87
C TYR A 83 9.52 -4.70 -0.08
N LYS A 84 8.46 -5.47 -0.31
CA LYS A 84 8.14 -6.70 0.44
C LYS A 84 9.26 -7.73 0.45
N SER A 85 10.01 -7.91 -0.63
CA SER A 85 11.13 -8.87 -0.65
C SER A 85 12.31 -8.42 0.23
N PHE A 86 12.59 -7.12 0.35
CA PHE A 86 13.55 -6.60 1.32
C PHE A 86 13.07 -6.83 2.75
N CYS A 87 11.80 -6.51 3.03
CA CYS A 87 11.22 -6.73 4.35
C CYS A 87 11.21 -8.20 4.76
N SER A 88 10.91 -9.10 3.82
CA SER A 88 10.98 -10.55 4.04
C SER A 88 12.40 -11.01 4.35
N GLN A 89 13.39 -10.53 3.59
CA GLN A 89 14.81 -10.83 3.83
C GLN A 89 15.27 -10.31 5.20
N ALA A 90 14.97 -9.05 5.53
CA ALA A 90 15.37 -8.43 6.78
C ALA A 90 14.72 -9.10 8.01
N ASN A 91 13.48 -9.58 7.88
CA ASN A 91 12.78 -10.28 8.96
C ASN A 91 13.23 -11.73 9.13
N SER A 92 13.62 -12.42 8.05
CA SER A 92 14.00 -13.84 8.09
C SER A 92 15.50 -14.07 8.34
N GLN A 93 16.35 -13.26 7.72
CA GLN A 93 17.81 -13.41 7.75
C GLN A 93 18.48 -12.33 8.62
N GLY A 94 17.70 -11.42 9.19
CA GLY A 94 18.21 -10.24 9.85
C GLY A 94 18.75 -9.19 8.86
N TYR A 95 19.18 -8.06 9.38
CA TYR A 95 19.84 -7.03 8.57
C TYR A 95 21.34 -7.34 8.45
N ARG A 96 21.95 -7.00 7.31
CA ARG A 96 23.37 -7.32 7.03
C ARG A 96 24.36 -6.72 8.04
N ALA A 97 23.97 -5.66 8.75
CA ALA A 97 24.81 -4.99 9.73
C ALA A 97 24.46 -5.45 11.16
N PRO A 98 25.46 -5.86 11.97
CA PRO A 98 25.23 -6.30 13.35
C PRO A 98 24.67 -5.16 14.21
N GLY A 99 23.70 -5.49 15.06
CA GLY A 99 23.06 -4.53 15.97
C GLY A 99 22.02 -3.60 15.32
N VAL A 100 21.73 -3.77 14.02
CA VAL A 100 20.70 -3.02 13.31
C VAL A 100 19.40 -3.83 13.25
N LYS A 101 18.27 -3.19 13.58
CA LYS A 101 16.93 -3.79 13.50
C LYS A 101 16.11 -3.10 12.42
N VAL A 102 15.42 -3.88 11.60
CA VAL A 102 14.51 -3.37 10.57
C VAL A 102 13.09 -3.81 10.90
N HIS A 103 12.15 -2.88 10.84
CA HIS A 103 10.73 -3.14 10.99
C HIS A 103 9.99 -2.64 9.75
N CYS A 104 9.04 -3.42 9.23
CA CYS A 104 8.26 -3.06 8.06
C CYS A 104 6.75 -3.05 8.32
N CYS A 105 6.03 -2.24 7.55
CA CYS A 105 4.57 -2.15 7.54
C CYS A 105 4.07 -1.72 6.14
N TYR A 106 2.77 -1.82 5.87
CA TYR A 106 2.23 -1.82 4.48
C TYR A 106 1.04 -0.86 4.28
N SER A 107 0.86 0.11 5.17
CA SER A 107 -0.22 1.11 5.07
C SER A 107 0.34 2.52 5.15
N ASP A 108 -0.44 3.50 4.74
CA ASP A 108 -0.01 4.90 4.77
C ASP A 108 0.43 5.33 6.16
N ASP A 109 1.58 6.00 6.22
CA ASP A 109 2.18 6.59 7.42
C ASP A 109 2.37 5.61 8.59
N CYS A 110 2.32 4.30 8.33
CA CYS A 110 2.40 3.26 9.36
C CYS A 110 3.74 3.25 10.10
N ASN A 111 4.78 3.81 9.47
CA ASN A 111 6.11 3.93 10.04
C ASN A 111 6.29 5.17 10.93
N VAL A 112 5.20 5.92 11.24
CA VAL A 112 5.22 7.04 12.19
C VAL A 112 5.63 6.61 13.60
N ALA A 113 5.11 5.48 14.07
CA ALA A 113 5.41 4.91 15.37
C ALA A 113 6.18 3.59 15.17
N GLY A 114 7.16 3.32 16.03
CA GLY A 114 8.04 2.14 15.93
C GLY A 114 7.37 0.77 16.08
N HIS A 115 6.04 0.71 16.22
CA HIS A 115 5.25 -0.49 16.42
C HIS A 115 4.00 -0.40 15.54
N ALA A 116 4.15 -0.72 14.26
CA ALA A 116 2.99 -0.75 13.38
C ALA A 116 2.09 -1.92 13.81
N THR A 117 0.96 -1.58 14.43
CA THR A 117 -0.13 -2.50 14.67
C THR A 117 -0.62 -3.02 13.32
N ARG A 118 -0.77 -4.34 13.25
CA ARG A 118 -1.29 -5.08 12.10
C ARG A 118 -2.77 -4.74 11.93
N ILE A 119 -3.09 -3.58 11.35
CA ILE A 119 -4.47 -3.27 10.94
C ILE A 119 -4.74 -4.15 9.72
N SER A 120 -5.35 -5.30 10.00
CA SER A 120 -5.84 -6.24 9.00
C SER A 120 -6.81 -5.51 8.09
N THR A 121 -6.48 -5.48 6.80
CA THR A 121 -7.27 -5.01 5.66
C THR A 121 -8.70 -5.60 5.60
N GLY A 122 -9.07 -6.51 6.50
CA GLY A 122 -10.39 -7.13 6.59
C GLY A 122 -11.54 -6.18 6.94
N PHE A 123 -11.30 -5.06 7.63
CA PHE A 123 -12.37 -4.10 7.94
C PHE A 123 -12.93 -3.41 6.68
N SER A 124 -12.07 -3.13 5.69
CA SER A 124 -12.49 -2.49 4.43
C SER A 124 -13.35 -3.43 3.56
N PHE A 125 -13.06 -4.73 3.55
CA PHE A 125 -13.86 -5.72 2.82
C PHE A 125 -15.25 -5.92 3.43
N LEU A 126 -15.36 -5.93 4.77
CA LEU A 126 -16.65 -6.05 5.45
C LEU A 126 -17.55 -4.84 5.19
N LEU A 127 -16.98 -3.63 5.15
CA LEU A 127 -17.73 -2.42 4.84
C LEU A 127 -18.25 -2.41 3.39
N GLY A 128 -17.43 -2.85 2.43
CA GLY A 128 -17.85 -3.01 1.03
C GLY A 128 -18.97 -4.04 0.84
N LEU A 129 -18.90 -5.16 1.56
CA LEU A 129 -19.93 -6.21 1.51
C LEU A 129 -21.26 -5.73 2.11
N LEU A 130 -21.21 -4.97 3.21
CA LEU A 130 -22.40 -4.41 3.85
C LEU A 130 -23.13 -3.40 2.94
N LEU A 131 -22.38 -2.54 2.23
CA LEU A 131 -22.96 -1.58 1.28
C LEU A 131 -23.60 -2.28 0.07
N PHE A 132 -22.99 -3.36 -0.42
CA PHE A 132 -23.54 -4.16 -1.51
C PHE A 132 -24.84 -4.87 -1.10
N VAL A 133 -24.87 -5.47 0.09
CA VAL A 133 -26.08 -6.12 0.63
C VAL A 133 -27.20 -5.11 0.90
N TRP A 134 -26.88 -3.91 1.40
CA TRP A 134 -27.86 -2.84 1.56
C TRP A 134 -28.51 -2.44 0.23
N HIS A 135 -27.72 -2.31 -0.84
CA HIS A 135 -28.23 -1.99 -2.17
C HIS A 135 -29.16 -3.08 -2.72
N LEU A 136 -28.86 -4.37 -2.46
CA LEU A 136 -29.72 -5.48 -2.88
C LEU A 136 -31.02 -5.59 -2.08
N LEU A 137 -31.04 -5.12 -0.84
CA LEU A 137 -32.24 -5.13 0.02
C LEU A 137 -33.14 -3.90 -0.20
N SER A 138 -32.61 -2.83 -0.78
CA SER A 138 -33.32 -1.58 -1.04
C SER A 138 -33.95 -1.49 -2.44
N ASN A 139 -33.77 -2.51 -3.28
CA ASN A 139 -34.31 -2.63 -4.63
C ASN A 139 -35.12 -3.92 -4.77
#